data_AF-A0AAD6Y0D2-F1
#
_entry.id   AF-A0AAD6Y0D2-F1
#
_cell.length_a   1.000
_cell.length_b   1.000
_cell.length_c   1.000
_cell.angle_alpha   90.00
_cell.angle_beta   90.00
_cell.angle_gamma   90.00
#
_symmetry.space_group_name_H-M   'P 1'
#
loop_
_entity.id
_entity.type
_entity.pdbx_description
1 polymer ?
#
loop_
_entity_poly.entity_id
_entity_poly.type
_entity_poly.pdbx_seq_one_letter_code
_entity_poly.pdbx_strand_id
1 'polypeptide(L)'
;MPDGVQIDERPGKGHVYWTNMGSKANDGFLSRANLDGSDMRTIVPPGATHTPKQLVLDTEHELLYCSKSARDNVEVLFDGLPEPIDLELYSNRLYWTDRGDPPFGNSLNSADVSAPLRPGAPPRGPSRDLVIAERFHETIGLTIDPAGEKIYVSDLLGSLWVTELDGSNKTAILRDAGNFTGIAFHPAKSA
;
A
#
# COMPACT_ATOMS: atom_id res chain seq x y z
N MET A 1 -10.12 13.87 -3.16
CA MET A 1 -9.81 13.17 -4.45
C MET A 1 -9.63 11.69 -4.15
N PRO A 2 -10.33 10.77 -4.84
CA PRO A 2 -10.09 9.33 -4.66
C PRO A 2 -8.66 8.97 -5.11
N ASP A 3 -8.04 7.98 -4.47
CA ASP A 3 -6.67 7.56 -4.76
C ASP A 3 -6.57 6.02 -4.84
N GLY A 4 -6.41 5.36 -3.70
CA GLY A 4 -6.33 3.91 -3.61
C GLY A 4 -7.67 3.20 -3.74
N VAL A 5 -7.64 2.00 -4.32
CA VAL A 5 -8.80 1.14 -4.54
C VAL A 5 -8.42 -0.33 -4.33
N GLN A 6 -9.29 -1.09 -3.66
CA GLN A 6 -9.16 -2.54 -3.51
C GLN A 6 -10.51 -3.22 -3.68
N ILE A 7 -10.47 -4.49 -4.11
CA ILE A 7 -11.66 -5.30 -4.35
C ILE A 7 -11.54 -6.59 -3.53
N ASP A 8 -12.58 -6.89 -2.75
CA ASP A 8 -12.77 -8.18 -2.07
C ASP A 8 -13.74 -9.05 -2.87
N GLU A 9 -13.20 -9.90 -3.73
CA GLU A 9 -14.00 -10.79 -4.60
C GLU A 9 -14.39 -12.12 -3.92
N ARG A 10 -14.05 -12.32 -2.64
CA ARG A 10 -14.34 -13.59 -1.97
C ARG A 10 -15.85 -13.85 -1.92
N PRO A 11 -16.28 -15.11 -2.11
CA PRO A 11 -17.70 -15.46 -2.05
C PRO A 11 -18.37 -14.96 -0.76
N GLY A 12 -19.43 -14.16 -0.90
CA GLY A 12 -20.18 -13.60 0.24
C GLY A 12 -19.59 -12.35 0.89
N LYS A 13 -18.43 -11.83 0.43
CA LYS A 13 -17.92 -10.51 0.82
C LYS A 13 -18.25 -9.48 -0.25
N GLY A 14 -17.72 -9.60 -1.47
CA GLY A 14 -18.16 -8.83 -2.64
C GLY A 14 -18.19 -7.31 -2.44
N HIS A 15 -17.06 -6.72 -2.02
CA HIS A 15 -16.98 -5.29 -1.74
C HIS A 15 -15.86 -4.60 -2.52
N VAL A 16 -16.08 -3.34 -2.89
CA VAL A 16 -15.04 -2.41 -3.32
C VAL A 16 -14.74 -1.42 -2.20
N TYR A 17 -13.47 -1.15 -1.94
CA TYR A 17 -12.97 -0.20 -0.95
C TYR A 17 -12.17 0.87 -1.67
N TRP A 18 -12.29 2.13 -1.25
CA TRP A 18 -11.44 3.19 -1.78
C TRP A 18 -11.13 4.24 -0.72
N THR A 19 -9.94 4.82 -0.82
CA THR A 19 -9.55 6.01 -0.07
C THR A 19 -9.94 7.28 -0.81
N ASN A 20 -10.12 8.34 -0.06
CA ASN A 20 -10.22 9.68 -0.58
C ASN A 20 -9.27 10.56 0.23
N MET A 21 -8.33 11.19 -0.48
CA MET A 21 -7.33 12.05 0.13
C MET A 21 -7.92 13.28 0.84
N GLY A 22 -9.18 13.63 0.57
CA GLY A 22 -9.72 14.90 1.04
C GLY A 22 -9.00 16.08 0.38
N SER A 23 -8.81 17.15 1.14
CA SER A 23 -8.01 18.35 0.84
C SER A 23 -6.66 18.29 1.57
N LYS A 24 -5.95 19.42 1.70
CA LYS A 24 -4.72 19.47 2.53
C LYS A 24 -5.01 19.42 4.04
N ALA A 25 -6.29 19.39 4.45
CA ALA A 25 -6.71 19.27 5.85
C ALA A 25 -6.91 17.80 6.28
N ASN A 26 -7.14 17.56 7.57
CA ASN A 26 -7.55 16.25 8.08
C ASN A 26 -9.01 15.97 7.73
N ASP A 27 -9.32 15.78 6.44
CA ASP A 27 -10.67 15.50 5.93
C ASP A 27 -10.69 14.29 4.97
N GLY A 28 -9.59 13.55 4.89
CA GLY A 28 -9.51 12.29 4.17
C GLY A 28 -10.46 11.25 4.77
N PHE A 29 -10.93 10.32 3.95
CA PHE A 29 -11.88 9.30 4.35
C PHE A 29 -11.69 8.00 3.57
N LEU A 30 -12.27 6.91 4.08
CA LEU A 30 -12.29 5.61 3.42
C LEU A 30 -13.74 5.16 3.28
N SER A 31 -14.12 4.69 2.10
CA SER A 31 -15.47 4.21 1.81
C SER A 31 -15.46 2.82 1.22
N ARG A 32 -16.64 2.18 1.27
CA ARG A 32 -16.91 0.87 0.66
C ARG A 32 -18.29 0.85 0.04
N ALA A 33 -18.46 0.05 -1.00
CA ALA A 33 -19.75 -0.35 -1.55
C ALA A 33 -19.73 -1.83 -1.92
N ASN A 34 -20.88 -2.42 -2.20
CA ASN A 34 -20.97 -3.70 -2.89
C ASN A 34 -20.41 -3.57 -4.32
N LEU A 35 -20.03 -4.68 -4.96
CA LEU A 35 -19.51 -4.66 -6.35
C LEU A 35 -20.49 -4.08 -7.37
N ASP A 36 -21.79 -4.13 -7.10
CA ASP A 36 -22.85 -3.52 -7.93
C ASP A 36 -23.06 -2.02 -7.63
N GLY A 37 -22.29 -1.44 -6.71
CA GLY A 37 -22.36 -0.05 -6.27
C GLY A 37 -23.41 0.23 -5.18
N SER A 38 -24.15 -0.78 -4.72
CA SER A 38 -25.12 -0.62 -3.63
C SER A 38 -24.44 -0.59 -2.25
N ASP A 39 -25.22 -0.25 -1.21
CA ASP A 39 -24.76 -0.21 0.20
C ASP A 39 -23.48 0.62 0.43
N MET A 40 -23.38 1.79 -0.21
CA MET A 40 -22.25 2.69 -0.01
C MET A 40 -22.18 3.19 1.43
N ARG A 41 -21.03 2.99 2.07
CA ARG A 41 -20.77 3.37 3.47
C ARG A 41 -19.39 3.99 3.63
N THR A 42 -19.29 5.01 4.48
CA THR A 42 -18.00 5.53 4.96
C THR A 42 -17.52 4.71 6.15
N ILE A 43 -16.35 4.08 5.99
CA ILE A 43 -15.74 3.20 7.00
C ILE A 43 -14.66 3.92 7.80
N VAL A 44 -13.94 4.88 7.24
CA VAL A 44 -13.11 5.81 8.03
C VAL A 44 -13.67 7.21 7.77
N PRO A 45 -14.24 7.89 8.78
CA PRO A 45 -14.88 9.19 8.58
C PRO A 45 -13.85 10.30 8.30
N PRO A 46 -14.26 11.40 7.64
CA PRO A 46 -13.45 12.61 7.57
C PRO A 46 -12.96 13.04 8.96
N GLY A 47 -11.71 13.48 9.08
CA GLY A 47 -11.10 13.81 10.38
C GLY A 47 -10.31 12.68 11.02
N ALA A 48 -10.58 11.42 10.65
CA ALA A 48 -9.88 10.27 11.23
C ALA A 48 -8.60 9.88 10.47
N THR A 49 -8.39 10.42 9.26
CA THR A 49 -7.19 10.20 8.46
C THR A 49 -6.79 11.45 7.66
N HIS A 50 -5.51 11.56 7.30
CA HIS A 50 -4.96 12.70 6.56
C HIS A 50 -4.42 12.21 5.22
N THR A 51 -5.03 12.65 4.12
CA THR A 51 -4.61 12.31 2.75
C THR A 51 -4.28 10.82 2.53
N PRO A 52 -5.18 9.88 2.86
CA PRO A 52 -4.93 8.45 2.68
C PRO A 52 -4.69 8.15 1.19
N LYS A 53 -3.59 7.43 0.91
CA LYS A 53 -3.13 7.05 -0.43
C LYS A 53 -3.67 5.68 -0.80
N GLN A 54 -2.88 4.62 -0.63
CA GLN A 54 -3.31 3.24 -0.88
C GLN A 54 -3.90 2.57 0.38
N LEU A 55 -4.63 1.47 0.16
CA LEU A 55 -5.09 0.53 1.16
C LEU A 55 -4.85 -0.92 0.68
N VAL A 56 -4.75 -1.89 1.58
CA VAL A 56 -4.72 -3.33 1.25
C VAL A 56 -5.58 -4.09 2.24
N LEU A 57 -6.20 -5.15 1.73
CA LEU A 57 -7.06 -6.03 2.48
C LEU A 57 -6.28 -7.27 2.91
N ASP A 58 -6.22 -7.53 4.21
CA ASP A 58 -5.92 -8.85 4.72
C ASP A 58 -7.21 -9.67 4.71
N THR A 59 -7.30 -10.57 3.75
CA THR A 59 -8.48 -11.43 3.63
C THR A 59 -8.51 -12.51 4.72
N GLU A 60 -7.36 -13.01 5.19
CA GLU A 60 -7.34 -14.09 6.18
C GLU A 60 -7.79 -13.59 7.55
N HIS A 61 -7.37 -12.38 7.93
CA HIS A 61 -7.69 -11.79 9.23
C HIS A 61 -8.83 -10.76 9.19
N GLU A 62 -9.40 -10.50 8.00
CA GLU A 62 -10.45 -9.50 7.76
C GLU A 62 -10.05 -8.06 8.15
N LEU A 63 -8.76 -7.74 8.06
CA LEU A 63 -8.21 -6.43 8.41
C LEU A 63 -8.03 -5.54 7.18
N LEU A 64 -8.19 -4.23 7.38
CA LEU A 64 -7.88 -3.22 6.40
C LEU A 64 -6.68 -2.41 6.89
N TYR A 65 -5.59 -2.38 6.13
CA TYR A 65 -4.44 -1.58 6.50
C TYR A 65 -4.48 -0.23 5.77
N CYS A 66 -4.44 0.84 6.55
CA CYS A 66 -4.32 2.20 6.04
C CYS A 66 -3.40 3.04 6.95
N SER A 67 -2.88 4.13 6.40
CA SER A 67 -1.89 4.98 7.07
C SER A 67 -2.37 5.65 8.38
N LYS A 68 -3.69 5.71 8.63
CA LYS A 68 -4.29 6.22 9.87
C LYS A 68 -5.79 5.86 9.98
N SER A 69 -6.27 5.43 11.15
CA SER A 69 -7.69 5.16 11.41
C SER A 69 -8.05 5.26 12.90
N ALA A 70 -9.32 5.54 13.18
CA ALA A 70 -9.91 5.64 14.53
C ALA A 70 -11.13 4.71 14.73
N ARG A 71 -11.15 3.53 14.08
CA ARG A 71 -12.24 2.54 14.22
C ARG A 71 -11.76 1.21 14.78
N ASP A 72 -12.64 0.53 15.50
CA ASP A 72 -12.39 -0.73 16.22
C ASP A 72 -11.93 -1.90 15.33
N ASN A 73 -12.20 -1.86 14.02
CA ASN A 73 -11.88 -2.94 13.06
C ASN A 73 -10.81 -2.53 12.03
N VAL A 74 -10.10 -1.42 12.25
CA VAL A 74 -9.03 -0.94 11.36
C VAL A 74 -7.83 -0.60 12.22
N GLU A 75 -6.78 -1.40 12.12
CA GLU A 75 -5.56 -1.21 12.91
C GLU A 75 -4.53 -0.36 12.16
N VAL A 76 -3.98 0.63 12.86
CA VAL A 76 -2.83 1.39 12.36
C VAL A 76 -1.56 0.66 12.78
N LEU A 77 -0.83 0.12 11.81
CA LEU A 77 0.38 -0.65 12.07
C LEU A 77 1.63 0.23 12.14
N PHE A 78 1.64 1.26 11.29
CA PHE A 78 2.75 2.19 11.15
C PHE A 78 2.19 3.62 11.17
N ASP A 79 2.86 4.51 11.90
CA ASP A 79 2.50 5.94 11.98
C ASP A 79 3.75 6.81 11.87
N GLY A 80 3.58 8.05 11.42
CA GLY A 80 4.68 8.99 11.20
C GLY A 80 5.65 8.57 10.09
N LEU A 81 5.23 7.70 9.16
CA LEU A 81 5.98 7.41 7.94
C LEU A 81 6.13 8.68 7.08
N PRO A 82 7.26 8.91 6.38
CA PRO A 82 7.50 10.14 5.63
C PRO A 82 6.44 10.46 4.59
N GLU A 83 6.22 9.59 3.60
CA GLU A 83 5.16 9.72 2.60
C GLU A 83 4.83 8.35 1.95
N PRO A 84 4.14 7.43 2.65
CA PRO A 84 3.77 6.14 2.09
C PRO A 84 2.76 6.32 0.94
N ILE A 85 3.01 5.69 -0.21
CA ILE A 85 2.20 5.88 -1.41
C ILE A 85 1.40 4.62 -1.78
N ASP A 86 2.10 3.53 -2.07
CA ASP A 86 1.50 2.27 -2.51
C ASP A 86 1.85 1.15 -1.54
N LEU A 87 1.02 0.11 -1.45
CA LEU A 87 1.20 -1.00 -0.52
C LEU A 87 0.51 -2.29 -0.98
N GLU A 88 1.19 -3.43 -0.79
CA GLU A 88 0.69 -4.77 -1.10
C GLU A 88 0.99 -5.75 0.05
N LEU A 89 0.11 -6.74 0.23
CA LEU A 89 0.26 -7.81 1.22
C LEU A 89 0.59 -9.11 0.50
N TYR A 90 1.69 -9.76 0.87
CA TYR A 90 2.08 -11.05 0.31
C TYR A 90 2.71 -11.94 1.39
N SER A 91 2.21 -13.18 1.51
CA SER A 91 2.73 -14.18 2.46
C SER A 91 2.93 -13.63 3.89
N ASN A 92 1.90 -12.97 4.43
CA ASN A 92 1.90 -12.31 5.75
C ASN A 92 2.95 -11.21 5.93
N ARG A 93 3.42 -10.61 4.84
CA ARG A 93 4.34 -9.49 4.87
C ARG A 93 3.74 -8.33 4.08
N LEU A 94 3.67 -7.18 4.75
CA LEU A 94 3.26 -5.94 4.15
C LEU A 94 4.47 -5.32 3.45
N TYR A 95 4.29 -4.91 2.20
CA TYR A 95 5.23 -4.15 1.41
C TYR A 95 4.65 -2.78 1.12
N TRP A 96 5.46 -1.73 1.16
CA TRP A 96 5.02 -0.39 0.78
C TRP A 96 6.13 0.45 0.18
N THR A 97 5.76 1.37 -0.69
CA THR A 97 6.64 2.43 -1.18
C THR A 97 6.48 3.67 -0.31
N ASP A 98 7.59 4.34 -0.07
CA ASP A 98 7.60 5.65 0.58
C ASP A 98 8.34 6.64 -0.31
N ARG A 99 7.68 7.77 -0.59
CA ARG A 99 8.15 8.82 -1.49
C ARG A 99 8.81 9.99 -0.76
N GLY A 100 8.72 10.02 0.57
CA GLY A 100 9.18 11.16 1.34
C GLY A 100 10.70 11.32 1.30
N ASP A 101 11.18 12.26 2.10
CA ASP A 101 12.61 12.54 2.13
C ASP A 101 13.41 11.45 2.87
N PRO A 102 14.70 11.27 2.51
CA PRO A 102 15.64 10.49 3.31
C PRO A 102 15.65 10.94 4.79
N PRO A 103 15.95 10.03 5.75
CA PRO A 103 16.61 8.74 5.53
C PRO A 103 15.66 7.56 5.30
N PHE A 104 14.34 7.76 5.39
CA PHE A 104 13.37 6.66 5.36
C PHE A 104 12.45 6.68 4.14
N GLY A 105 12.36 7.79 3.40
CA GLY A 105 11.62 7.85 2.14
C GLY A 105 12.51 7.56 0.92
N ASN A 106 11.94 7.71 -0.27
CA ASN A 106 12.49 7.22 -1.53
C ASN A 106 12.94 5.75 -1.43
N SER A 107 12.04 4.94 -0.88
CA SER A 107 12.31 3.57 -0.41
C SER A 107 11.19 2.59 -0.76
N LEU A 108 11.59 1.32 -0.85
CA LEU A 108 10.72 0.16 -0.74
C LEU A 108 10.93 -0.42 0.66
N ASN A 109 9.83 -0.68 1.34
CA ASN A 109 9.82 -1.09 2.73
C ASN A 109 9.04 -2.39 2.88
N SER A 110 9.30 -3.10 3.99
CA SER A 110 8.62 -4.34 4.27
C SER A 110 8.58 -4.69 5.76
N ALA A 111 7.47 -5.27 6.20
CA ALA A 111 7.30 -5.76 7.56
C ALA A 111 6.46 -7.04 7.62
N ASP A 112 6.89 -7.99 8.46
CA ASP A 112 6.07 -9.15 8.81
C ASP A 112 4.86 -8.71 9.65
N VAL A 113 3.67 -9.16 9.25
CA VAL A 113 2.37 -8.89 9.87
C VAL A 113 1.63 -10.19 10.26
N SER A 114 2.32 -11.35 10.25
CA SER A 114 1.76 -12.69 10.50
C SER A 114 1.30 -12.94 11.94
N ALA A 115 2.02 -12.40 12.91
CA ALA A 115 1.49 -12.34 14.26
C ALA A 115 0.51 -11.18 14.27
N PRO A 116 -0.75 -11.37 14.73
CA PRO A 116 -1.67 -10.25 14.87
C PRO A 116 -0.89 -9.18 15.62
N LEU A 117 -0.66 -8.06 14.93
CA LEU A 117 0.04 -6.92 15.47
C LEU A 117 -0.69 -6.61 16.75
N ARG A 118 -0.08 -7.01 17.88
CA ARG A 118 -0.81 -7.40 19.10
C ARG A 118 -1.94 -6.40 19.30
N PRO A 119 -3.23 -6.77 19.19
CA PRO A 119 -4.30 -5.79 19.15
C PRO A 119 -4.13 -4.78 20.29
N GLY A 120 -3.93 -3.50 19.95
CA GLY A 120 -3.60 -2.42 20.90
C GLY A 120 -2.11 -2.11 21.14
N ALA A 121 -1.17 -2.75 20.44
CA ALA A 121 0.22 -2.31 20.39
C ALA A 121 0.32 -0.93 19.74
N PRO A 122 1.22 -0.06 20.21
CA PRO A 122 1.42 1.23 19.56
C PRO A 122 1.94 1.02 18.13
N PRO A 123 1.48 1.84 17.17
CA PRO A 123 1.98 1.78 15.80
C PRO A 123 3.50 2.01 15.78
N ARG A 124 4.18 1.33 14.88
CA ARG A 124 5.63 1.49 14.69
C ARG A 124 5.93 2.75 13.88
N GLY A 125 6.94 3.49 14.29
CA GLY A 125 7.48 4.61 13.51
C GLY A 125 8.37 4.15 12.34
N PRO A 126 8.84 5.10 11.51
CA PRO A 126 9.82 4.81 10.47
C PRO A 126 11.13 4.34 11.11
N SER A 127 11.76 3.33 10.50
CA SER A 127 12.99 2.74 11.01
C SER A 127 13.78 2.06 9.90
N ARG A 128 15.10 1.95 10.08
CA ARG A 128 16.01 1.40 9.06
C ARG A 128 15.76 -0.08 8.79
N ASP A 129 15.26 -0.83 9.78
CA ASP A 129 14.92 -2.25 9.63
C ASP A 129 13.70 -2.50 8.73
N LEU A 130 12.91 -1.45 8.45
CA LEU A 130 11.77 -1.52 7.53
C LEU A 130 12.19 -1.32 6.07
N VAL A 131 13.29 -0.60 5.81
CA VAL A 131 13.75 -0.25 4.46
C VAL A 131 14.50 -1.44 3.85
N ILE A 132 13.95 -2.04 2.80
CA ILE A 132 14.56 -3.18 2.09
C ILE A 132 15.25 -2.76 0.79
N ALA A 133 14.83 -1.64 0.18
CA ALA A 133 15.57 -1.01 -0.92
C ALA A 133 15.39 0.52 -0.86
N GLU A 134 16.38 1.25 -1.36
CA GLU A 134 16.43 2.72 -1.35
C GLU A 134 16.96 3.24 -2.69
N ARG A 135 17.03 4.57 -2.85
CA ARG A 135 17.55 5.26 -4.05
C ARG A 135 16.66 5.02 -5.26
N PHE A 136 15.37 5.20 -5.05
CA PHE A 136 14.42 5.51 -6.10
C PHE A 136 14.35 7.03 -6.28
N HIS A 137 13.65 7.49 -7.31
CA HIS A 137 13.45 8.92 -7.54
C HIS A 137 11.95 9.23 -7.55
N GLU A 138 11.41 9.57 -6.38
CA GLU A 138 9.98 9.71 -6.13
C GLU A 138 9.26 8.36 -6.30
N THR A 139 9.58 7.39 -5.43
CA THR A 139 8.96 6.05 -5.43
C THR A 139 7.44 6.14 -5.39
N ILE A 140 6.75 5.39 -6.26
CA ILE A 140 5.29 5.45 -6.35
C ILE A 140 4.65 4.08 -6.31
N GLY A 141 4.47 3.41 -7.45
CA GLY A 141 3.74 2.15 -7.51
C GLY A 141 4.63 0.97 -7.16
N LEU A 142 4.05 -0.05 -6.52
CA LEU A 142 4.68 -1.35 -6.37
C LEU A 142 3.73 -2.47 -6.78
N THR A 143 4.28 -3.56 -7.29
CA THR A 143 3.51 -4.78 -7.45
C THR A 143 4.37 -6.03 -7.33
N ILE A 144 3.77 -7.11 -6.85
CA ILE A 144 4.45 -8.39 -6.62
C ILE A 144 4.08 -9.39 -7.72
N ASP A 145 5.10 -10.11 -8.23
CA ASP A 145 4.91 -11.36 -8.98
C ASP A 145 5.08 -12.52 -8.00
N PRO A 146 3.99 -13.20 -7.60
CA PRO A 146 4.06 -14.31 -6.65
C PRO A 146 4.84 -15.51 -7.17
N ALA A 147 4.75 -15.80 -8.47
CA ALA A 147 5.36 -16.99 -9.04
C ALA A 147 6.87 -16.82 -9.23
N GLY A 148 7.29 -15.60 -9.58
CA GLY A 148 8.70 -15.23 -9.71
C GLY A 148 9.37 -14.80 -8.41
N GLU A 149 8.59 -14.61 -7.32
CA GLU A 149 9.02 -14.03 -6.05
C GLU A 149 9.77 -12.69 -6.24
N LYS A 150 9.19 -11.82 -7.08
CA LYS A 150 9.77 -10.50 -7.40
C LYS A 150 8.87 -9.37 -6.96
N ILE A 151 9.49 -8.24 -6.63
CA ILE A 151 8.82 -6.97 -6.43
C ILE A 151 9.22 -6.04 -7.57
N TYR A 152 8.23 -5.45 -8.21
CA TYR A 152 8.39 -4.40 -9.20
C TYR A 152 8.05 -3.05 -8.58
N VAL A 153 8.90 -2.05 -8.79
CA VAL A 153 8.72 -0.72 -8.22
C VAL A 153 8.86 0.33 -9.32
N SER A 154 7.88 1.21 -9.42
CA SER A 154 7.90 2.36 -10.32
C SER A 154 8.23 3.64 -9.57
N ASP A 155 8.81 4.61 -10.28
CA ASP A 155 9.08 5.94 -9.75
C ASP A 155 8.61 7.04 -10.73
N LEU A 156 8.36 8.27 -10.23
CA LEU A 156 7.78 9.35 -11.04
C LEU A 156 8.71 9.85 -12.15
N LEU A 157 10.00 9.55 -12.07
CA LEU A 157 10.97 9.88 -13.12
C LEU A 157 10.96 8.84 -14.26
N GLY A 158 10.09 7.83 -14.18
CA GLY A 158 9.85 6.91 -15.29
C GLY A 158 10.77 5.71 -15.31
N SER A 159 11.33 5.32 -14.17
CA SER A 159 12.03 4.05 -14.04
C SER A 159 11.11 2.95 -13.53
N LEU A 160 11.33 1.73 -14.03
CA LEU A 160 10.78 0.50 -13.49
C LEU A 160 11.93 -0.35 -12.98
N TRP A 161 11.84 -0.74 -11.72
CA TRP A 161 12.83 -1.54 -11.02
C TRP A 161 12.26 -2.90 -10.68
N VAL A 162 13.14 -3.88 -10.52
CA VAL A 162 12.82 -5.20 -9.96
C VAL A 162 13.78 -5.52 -8.82
N THR A 163 13.27 -6.15 -7.76
CA THR A 163 14.03 -6.70 -6.64
C THR A 163 13.56 -8.12 -6.32
N GLU A 164 14.36 -8.84 -5.53
CA GLU A 164 13.86 -9.98 -4.75
C GLU A 164 12.86 -9.50 -3.67
N LEU A 165 12.15 -10.43 -3.03
CA LEU A 165 11.23 -10.12 -1.92
C LEU A 165 11.91 -9.47 -0.69
N ASP A 166 13.22 -9.62 -0.54
CA ASP A 166 14.01 -8.98 0.53
C ASP A 166 14.64 -7.65 0.09
N GLY A 167 14.31 -7.15 -1.11
CA GLY A 167 14.83 -5.91 -1.67
C GLY A 167 16.21 -6.03 -2.33
N SER A 168 16.84 -7.19 -2.28
CA SER A 168 18.12 -7.43 -2.93
C SER A 168 18.02 -7.52 -4.46
N ASN A 169 19.16 -7.58 -5.14
CA ASN A 169 19.28 -7.64 -6.62
C ASN A 169 18.54 -6.52 -7.38
N LYS A 170 18.36 -5.34 -6.75
CA LYS A 170 17.68 -4.20 -7.35
C LYS A 170 18.27 -3.82 -8.72
N THR A 171 17.49 -4.03 -9.78
CA THR A 171 17.89 -3.78 -11.16
C THR A 171 16.83 -2.95 -11.88
N ALA A 172 17.23 -1.99 -12.71
CA ALA A 172 16.28 -1.29 -13.56
C ALA A 172 15.98 -2.12 -14.81
N ILE A 173 14.69 -2.31 -15.09
CA ILE A 173 14.18 -2.92 -16.32
C ILE A 173 13.91 -1.84 -17.36
N LEU A 174 13.47 -0.66 -16.90
CA LEU A 174 13.17 0.49 -17.74
C LEU A 174 13.65 1.77 -17.06
N ARG A 175 14.07 2.75 -17.85
CA ARG A 175 14.48 4.08 -17.40
C ARG A 175 13.89 5.12 -18.35
N ASP A 176 13.62 6.30 -17.81
CA ASP A 176 13.24 7.50 -18.58
C ASP A 176 12.05 7.30 -19.52
N ALA A 177 11.09 6.44 -19.15
CA ALA A 177 9.94 6.10 -19.98
C ALA A 177 8.74 7.05 -19.80
N GLY A 178 8.95 8.18 -19.15
CA GLY A 178 7.91 9.13 -18.77
C GLY A 178 7.24 8.76 -17.45
N ASN A 179 6.33 9.63 -16.98
CA ASN A 179 5.83 9.54 -15.61
C ASN A 179 4.93 8.31 -15.42
N PHE A 180 5.30 7.44 -14.48
CA PHE A 180 4.43 6.38 -13.97
C PHE A 180 3.72 6.85 -12.70
N THR A 181 2.45 6.52 -12.54
CA THR A 181 1.68 6.84 -11.32
C THR A 181 1.16 5.62 -10.59
N GLY A 182 1.50 4.42 -11.06
CA GLY A 182 1.05 3.14 -10.52
C GLY A 182 1.49 1.99 -11.43
N ILE A 183 1.44 0.79 -10.89
CA ILE A 183 1.76 -0.45 -11.60
C ILE A 183 0.84 -1.56 -11.06
N ALA A 184 0.52 -2.54 -11.90
CA ALA A 184 -0.21 -3.73 -11.48
C ALA A 184 0.39 -4.95 -12.19
N PHE A 185 0.53 -6.05 -11.45
CA PHE A 185 0.93 -7.32 -12.01
C PHE A 185 -0.27 -8.03 -12.64
N HIS A 186 -0.09 -8.56 -13.85
CA HIS A 186 -1.06 -9.44 -14.48
C HIS A 186 -0.33 -10.72 -14.92
N PRO A 187 -0.73 -11.91 -14.42
CA PRO A 187 -0.09 -13.15 -14.83
C PRO A 187 -0.33 -13.40 -16.32
N ALA A 188 0.65 -13.94 -17.04
CA ALA A 188 0.44 -14.33 -18.43
C ALA A 188 -0.71 -15.34 -18.52
N LYS A 189 -1.60 -15.20 -19.51
CA LYS A 189 -2.60 -16.24 -19.79
C LYS A 189 -1.84 -17.53 -20.12
N SER A 190 -2.11 -18.61 -19.37
CA SER A 190 -1.70 -19.94 -19.77
C SER A 190 -2.23 -20.18 -21.19
N ALA A 191 -1.32 -20.44 -22.13
CA ALA A 191 -1.66 -20.72 -23.53
C ALA A 191 -2.42 -22.04 -23.67
#